data_AF-A0A3A0DE29-F1
#
_entry.id   AF-A0A3A0DE29-F1
#
_cell.length_a   1.000
_cell.length_b   1.000
_cell.length_c   1.000
_cell.angle_alpha   90.00
_cell.angle_beta   90.00
_cell.angle_gamma   90.00
#
_symmetry.space_group_name_H-M   'P 1'
#
loop_
_entity.id
_entity.type
_entity.pdbx_description
1 polymer ?
#
loop_
_entity_poly.entity_id
_entity_poly.type
_entity_poly.pdbx_seq_one_letter_code
_entity_poly.pdbx_strand_id
1 'polypeptide(L)'
;MPRVDPKSSLHVLGLAFIALVAFGATSAGDEPTKSDAYDKAPTVSIEPRIVDAQQAFLKAPTAENSQGLRQKIAWYLDREDADTALATLRKLRKRDAPHGDGLDLAMLAVASAYFEQGNRDRSAALLKEVIDRYPKSPTTSRAMLMLAELYGAKQDAKSYVHWLKRCAEFEMTEDTRTNLMDTDNTRSVAFQRLAAHYQNERDYLQAFKYWRAWSPRSWCGNCLMEMHEIRARRMSECIPHIDDHRFAVKCVLEDAIRFRGDYGQQRLVALYADADQLLDLLRIAGELAKREKQTAAERKIELDRIDTTSKFLQGAIVAETLRKSDDVHGLVRVLADKSFSAAVKEQVVAILAQGGDRVALAVEMAMRRSQAAERQWLLNALAANPSDGAFDALVKIAQSDIEFALNWYLVDSLAKRGERGLETVKRLTTHADPQRAKAARDLLARIDAAKNNPARDAAQRPVADAAKPDPASQPKPPAKPVHGSLPKTLADGLR
;
A
#
# COMPACT_ATOMS: atom_id res chain seq x y z
N MET A 1 0.62 -3.70 24.67
CA MET A 1 1.11 -4.17 23.36
C MET A 1 1.30 -5.68 23.43
N PRO A 2 0.69 -6.50 22.56
CA PRO A 2 0.95 -7.93 22.56
C PRO A 2 2.36 -8.20 22.01
N ARG A 3 3.11 -9.08 22.68
CA ARG A 3 4.42 -9.57 22.22
C ARG A 3 4.18 -10.45 20.99
N VAL A 4 4.62 -9.99 19.82
CA VAL A 4 4.73 -10.82 18.61
C VAL A 4 5.88 -11.80 18.81
N ASP A 5 5.64 -13.09 18.60
CA ASP A 5 6.67 -14.13 18.65
C ASP A 5 7.59 -13.99 17.43
N PRO A 6 8.90 -13.69 17.61
CA PRO A 6 9.80 -13.40 16.50
C PRO A 6 10.12 -14.61 15.61
N LYS A 7 9.76 -15.84 15.99
CA LYS A 7 10.23 -17.06 15.31
C LYS A 7 9.59 -17.37 13.96
N SER A 8 8.40 -16.86 13.65
CA SER A 8 7.63 -17.27 12.47
C SER A 8 8.00 -16.55 11.15
N SER A 9 8.79 -15.46 11.22
CA SER A 9 9.24 -14.70 10.04
C SER A 9 10.68 -15.00 9.60
N LEU A 10 11.42 -15.81 10.37
CA LEU A 10 12.89 -15.90 10.33
C LEU A 10 13.46 -16.93 9.34
N HIS A 11 12.68 -17.87 8.80
CA HIS A 11 13.23 -18.93 7.93
C HIS A 11 13.36 -18.58 6.44
N VAL A 12 12.80 -17.45 5.99
CA VAL A 12 12.73 -17.13 4.55
C VAL A 12 14.04 -16.53 4.01
N LEU A 13 14.88 -15.90 4.85
CA LEU A 13 16.11 -15.23 4.41
C LEU A 13 17.31 -16.19 4.22
N GLY A 14 17.41 -17.27 5.01
CA GLY A 14 18.51 -18.24 4.90
C GLY A 14 18.48 -19.07 3.60
N LEU A 15 17.29 -19.49 3.15
CA LEU A 15 17.14 -20.36 1.97
C LEU A 15 17.40 -19.63 0.63
N ALA A 16 17.16 -18.32 0.56
CA ALA A 16 17.38 -17.54 -0.66
C ALA A 16 18.88 -17.36 -1.00
N PHE A 17 19.78 -17.41 -0.01
CA PHE A 17 21.22 -17.26 -0.21
C PHE A 17 21.86 -18.50 -0.85
N ILE A 18 21.36 -19.70 -0.51
CA ILE A 18 21.84 -20.98 -1.08
C ILE A 18 21.53 -21.07 -2.58
N ALA A 19 20.36 -20.58 -3.01
CA ALA A 19 19.95 -20.61 -4.42
C ALA A 19 20.77 -19.66 -5.31
N LEU A 20 21.21 -18.51 -4.77
CA LEU A 20 21.95 -17.50 -5.54
C LEU A 20 23.43 -17.87 -5.77
N VAL A 21 24.02 -18.68 -4.88
CA VAL A 21 25.42 -19.13 -4.99
C VAL A 21 25.60 -20.36 -5.91
N ALA A 22 24.50 -21.07 -6.22
CA ALA A 22 24.50 -22.31 -6.98
C ALA A 22 24.33 -22.15 -8.51
N PHE A 23 23.73 -21.05 -9.00
CA PHE A 23 23.46 -20.85 -10.44
C PHE A 23 24.46 -19.89 -11.10
N GLY A 24 25.57 -20.44 -11.57
CA GLY A 24 26.52 -19.78 -12.47
C GLY A 24 26.99 -20.76 -13.54
N ALA A 25 26.57 -20.50 -14.79
CA ALA A 25 27.00 -21.11 -16.05
C ALA A 25 26.84 -22.64 -16.24
N THR A 26 25.72 -23.04 -16.87
CA THR A 26 25.68 -24.24 -17.74
C THR A 26 24.92 -23.92 -19.03
N SER A 27 25.54 -24.25 -20.16
CA SER A 27 24.98 -24.17 -21.52
C SER A 27 23.94 -25.26 -21.77
N ALA A 28 23.03 -24.98 -22.69
CA ALA A 28 21.87 -25.78 -23.07
C ALA A 28 22.16 -27.28 -23.31
N GLY A 29 21.31 -28.13 -22.72
CA GLY A 29 21.20 -29.56 -23.00
C GLY A 29 20.06 -30.18 -22.19
N ASP A 30 19.01 -30.61 -22.91
CA ASP A 30 17.88 -31.50 -22.62
C ASP A 30 17.27 -31.57 -21.20
N GLU A 31 15.99 -31.19 -21.09
CA GLU A 31 15.14 -31.36 -19.91
C GLU A 31 14.75 -32.83 -19.66
N PRO A 32 15.02 -33.40 -18.48
CA PRO A 32 14.41 -34.65 -18.05
C PRO A 32 13.05 -34.41 -17.40
N THR A 33 12.08 -35.28 -17.72
CA THR A 33 10.72 -35.27 -17.19
C THR A 33 10.67 -35.56 -15.68
N LYS A 34 9.82 -34.80 -14.97
CA LYS A 34 9.70 -34.73 -13.50
C LYS A 34 8.71 -35.78 -12.94
N SER A 35 9.14 -36.56 -11.93
CA SER A 35 8.51 -36.58 -10.59
C SER A 35 9.26 -37.45 -9.58
N ASP A 36 10.02 -38.46 -10.01
CA ASP A 36 10.57 -39.48 -9.07
C ASP A 36 12.07 -39.33 -8.79
N ALA A 37 12.75 -38.38 -9.47
CA ALA A 37 14.20 -38.22 -9.39
C ALA A 37 14.69 -37.26 -8.28
N TYR A 38 13.79 -36.53 -7.61
CA TYR A 38 14.19 -35.55 -6.58
C TYR A 38 14.43 -36.14 -5.19
N ASP A 39 13.86 -37.31 -4.86
CA ASP A 39 13.99 -37.92 -3.52
C ASP A 39 15.24 -38.80 -3.33
N LYS A 40 16.08 -38.96 -4.37
CA LYS A 40 17.26 -39.86 -4.33
C LYS A 40 18.56 -39.24 -4.84
N ALA A 41 18.67 -37.91 -4.90
CA ALA A 41 19.97 -37.30 -5.15
C ALA A 41 20.89 -37.58 -3.95
N PRO A 42 22.07 -38.23 -4.13
CA PRO A 42 22.99 -38.46 -3.03
C PRO A 42 23.40 -37.12 -2.43
N THR A 43 23.28 -36.98 -1.11
CA THR A 43 23.89 -35.89 -0.34
C THR A 43 25.41 -36.01 -0.47
N VAL A 44 25.95 -35.47 -1.56
CA VAL A 44 27.39 -35.33 -1.75
C VAL A 44 27.88 -34.46 -0.60
N SER A 45 28.79 -35.00 0.22
CA SER A 45 29.41 -34.21 1.28
C SER A 45 30.05 -32.97 0.67
N ILE A 46 29.53 -31.80 1.06
CA ILE A 46 29.96 -30.50 0.52
C ILE A 46 31.32 -30.10 1.13
N GLU A 47 31.69 -30.70 2.27
CA GLU A 47 32.89 -30.35 3.05
C GLU A 47 34.22 -30.50 2.27
N PRO A 48 34.51 -31.63 1.57
CA PRO A 48 35.77 -31.75 0.82
C PRO A 48 35.89 -30.73 -0.31
N ARG A 49 34.81 -30.48 -1.05
CA ARG A 49 34.80 -29.52 -2.16
C ARG A 49 35.03 -28.08 -1.68
N ILE A 50 34.47 -27.73 -0.52
CA ILE A 50 34.70 -26.45 0.14
C ILE A 50 36.16 -26.29 0.55
N VAL A 51 36.77 -27.33 1.11
CA VAL A 51 38.18 -27.33 1.54
C VAL A 51 39.11 -27.20 0.32
N ASP A 52 38.86 -27.94 -0.74
CA ASP A 52 39.66 -27.90 -1.98
C ASP A 52 39.57 -26.53 -2.65
N ALA A 53 38.36 -25.96 -2.74
CA ALA A 53 38.16 -24.65 -3.34
C ALA A 53 38.80 -23.52 -2.50
N GLN A 54 38.83 -23.65 -1.17
CA GLN A 54 39.60 -22.75 -0.32
C GLN A 54 41.10 -22.88 -0.60
N GLN A 55 41.65 -24.09 -0.68
CA GLN A 55 43.07 -24.28 -0.96
C GLN A 55 43.44 -23.74 -2.35
N ALA A 56 42.57 -23.93 -3.34
CA ALA A 56 42.72 -23.37 -4.69
C ALA A 56 42.77 -21.84 -4.66
N PHE A 57 41.86 -21.18 -3.94
CA PHE A 57 41.92 -19.73 -3.74
C PHE A 57 43.18 -19.26 -3.02
N LEU A 58 43.58 -20.00 -1.97
CA LEU A 58 44.80 -19.69 -1.25
C LEU A 58 46.04 -19.80 -2.14
N LYS A 59 46.01 -20.61 -3.19
CA LYS A 59 47.09 -20.69 -4.20
C LYS A 59 46.97 -19.60 -5.27
N ALA A 60 45.76 -19.29 -5.77
CA ALA A 60 45.52 -18.28 -6.79
C ALA A 60 44.17 -17.56 -6.58
N PRO A 61 44.15 -16.26 -6.25
CA PRO A 61 42.90 -15.53 -6.02
C PRO A 61 42.24 -15.10 -7.34
N THR A 62 41.66 -16.06 -8.06
CA THR A 62 40.86 -15.82 -9.28
C THR A 62 39.38 -15.63 -8.94
N ALA A 63 38.59 -15.08 -9.89
CA ALA A 63 37.14 -14.97 -9.76
C ALA A 63 36.46 -16.34 -9.49
N GLU A 64 36.91 -17.39 -10.18
CA GLU A 64 36.45 -18.77 -9.96
C GLU A 64 36.72 -19.25 -8.53
N ASN A 65 37.93 -18.99 -8.03
CA ASN A 65 38.31 -19.42 -6.68
C ASN A 65 37.61 -18.62 -5.57
N SER A 66 37.14 -17.40 -5.85
CA SER A 66 36.34 -16.61 -4.90
C SER A 66 34.97 -17.24 -4.62
N GLN A 67 34.43 -18.04 -5.55
CA GLN A 67 33.14 -18.72 -5.39
C GLN A 67 33.17 -19.80 -4.31
N GLY A 68 34.23 -20.63 -4.27
CA GLY A 68 34.36 -21.69 -3.28
C GLY A 68 34.40 -21.20 -1.84
N LEU A 69 34.94 -19.99 -1.64
CA LEU A 69 34.94 -19.36 -0.32
C LEU A 69 33.64 -18.68 0.05
N ARG A 70 32.88 -18.16 -0.92
CA ARG A 70 31.50 -17.73 -0.70
C ARG A 70 30.63 -18.91 -0.26
N GLN A 71 30.81 -20.07 -0.89
CA GLN A 71 30.17 -21.33 -0.46
C GLN A 71 30.60 -21.73 0.96
N LYS A 72 31.88 -21.57 1.29
CA LYS A 72 32.37 -21.83 2.65
C LYS A 72 31.74 -20.90 3.69
N ILE A 73 31.62 -19.62 3.38
CA ILE A 73 30.98 -18.64 4.26
C ILE A 73 29.51 -19.03 4.45
N ALA A 74 28.77 -19.32 3.38
CA ALA A 74 27.39 -19.80 3.45
C ALA A 74 27.28 -21.04 4.37
N TRP A 75 28.18 -22.02 4.21
CA TRP A 75 28.21 -23.21 5.07
C TRP A 75 28.42 -22.90 6.55
N TYR A 76 29.27 -21.94 6.91
CA TYR A 76 29.42 -21.52 8.31
C TYR A 76 28.18 -20.80 8.83
N LEU A 77 27.53 -19.99 7.99
CA LEU A 77 26.30 -19.28 8.36
C LEU A 77 25.13 -20.25 8.58
N ASP A 78 25.02 -21.32 7.77
CA ASP A 78 24.03 -22.39 7.96
C ASP A 78 24.19 -23.12 9.30
N ARG A 79 25.37 -23.06 9.92
CA ARG A 79 25.68 -23.63 11.24
C ARG A 79 25.69 -22.59 12.36
N GLU A 80 25.17 -21.39 12.08
CA GLU A 80 25.14 -20.25 12.99
C GLU A 80 26.53 -19.84 13.53
N ASP A 81 27.62 -20.12 12.80
CA ASP A 81 28.98 -19.75 13.20
C ASP A 81 29.46 -18.48 12.48
N ALA A 82 28.85 -17.35 12.85
CA ALA A 82 29.16 -16.04 12.28
C ALA A 82 30.61 -15.59 12.54
N ASP A 83 31.21 -16.00 13.67
CA ASP A 83 32.58 -15.64 14.03
C ASP A 83 33.60 -16.34 13.12
N THR A 84 33.42 -17.64 12.85
CA THR A 84 34.29 -18.37 11.92
C THR A 84 34.07 -17.92 10.47
N ALA A 85 32.83 -17.60 10.09
CA ALA A 85 32.52 -16.99 8.80
C ALA A 85 33.27 -15.65 8.62
N LEU A 86 33.21 -14.76 9.61
CA LEU A 86 33.91 -13.47 9.58
C LEU A 86 35.44 -13.64 9.54
N ALA A 87 35.99 -14.57 10.33
CA ALA A 87 37.42 -14.85 10.33
C ALA A 87 37.90 -15.37 8.96
N THR A 88 37.10 -16.22 8.31
CA THR A 88 37.35 -16.72 6.96
C THR A 88 37.31 -15.58 5.94
N LEU A 89 36.26 -14.75 5.98
CA LEU A 89 36.10 -13.57 5.13
C LEU A 89 37.28 -12.58 5.25
N ARG A 90 37.75 -12.31 6.49
CA ARG A 90 38.91 -11.42 6.74
C ARG A 90 40.22 -11.96 6.14
N LYS A 91 40.38 -13.28 6.04
CA LYS A 91 41.54 -13.89 5.36
C LYS A 91 41.52 -13.62 3.84
N LEU A 92 40.33 -13.52 3.24
CA LEU A 92 40.17 -13.22 1.80
C LEU A 92 40.57 -11.79 1.49
N ARG A 93 40.26 -10.88 2.40
CA ARG A 93 40.52 -9.44 2.25
C ARG A 93 42.00 -9.06 2.29
N LYS A 94 42.87 -9.87 2.92
CA LYS A 94 44.30 -9.54 3.12
C LYS A 94 45.18 -9.66 1.87
N ARG A 95 44.60 -9.87 0.68
CA ARG A 95 45.35 -9.98 -0.58
C ARG A 95 45.03 -8.78 -1.46
N ASP A 96 46.01 -8.32 -2.24
CA ASP A 96 45.93 -7.17 -3.16
C ASP A 96 44.95 -7.37 -4.34
N ALA A 97 43.92 -8.19 -4.15
CA ALA A 97 42.86 -8.41 -5.11
C ALA A 97 42.06 -7.11 -5.25
N PRO A 98 41.96 -6.53 -6.46
CA PRO A 98 41.08 -5.41 -6.72
C PRO A 98 39.66 -5.85 -6.32
N HIS A 99 39.04 -5.10 -5.40
CA HIS A 99 37.68 -5.26 -4.88
C HIS A 99 37.02 -6.59 -5.28
N GLY A 100 37.33 -7.68 -4.57
CA GLY A 100 36.83 -9.00 -4.95
C GLY A 100 35.31 -9.01 -5.06
N ASP A 101 34.81 -9.30 -6.27
CA ASP A 101 33.38 -9.39 -6.56
C ASP A 101 32.67 -10.20 -5.46
N GLY A 102 31.63 -9.62 -4.84
CA GLY A 102 30.79 -10.28 -3.84
C GLY A 102 31.34 -10.37 -2.41
N LEU A 103 32.46 -9.74 -2.07
CA LEU A 103 32.92 -9.64 -0.67
C LEU A 103 32.00 -8.77 0.21
N ASP A 104 31.42 -7.73 -0.38
CA ASP A 104 30.35 -6.91 0.20
C ASP A 104 29.13 -7.74 0.58
N LEU A 105 28.64 -8.58 -0.33
CA LEU A 105 27.51 -9.49 -0.09
C LEU A 105 27.81 -10.49 1.02
N ALA A 106 29.02 -11.07 1.02
CA ALA A 106 29.42 -11.99 2.08
C ALA A 106 29.55 -11.28 3.45
N MET A 107 30.04 -10.04 3.48
CA MET A 107 30.05 -9.21 4.70
C MET A 107 28.64 -8.90 5.19
N LEU A 108 27.72 -8.56 4.28
CA LEU A 108 26.32 -8.34 4.60
C LEU A 108 25.68 -9.61 5.20
N ALA A 109 25.91 -10.78 4.61
CA ALA A 109 25.38 -12.05 5.11
C ALA A 109 25.86 -12.39 6.53
N VAL A 110 27.14 -12.18 6.82
CA VAL A 110 27.69 -12.32 8.18
C VAL A 110 27.06 -11.31 9.15
N ALA A 111 26.82 -10.08 8.69
CA ALA A 111 26.17 -9.07 9.51
C ALA A 111 24.71 -9.43 9.82
N SER A 112 23.98 -10.03 8.88
CA SER A 112 22.64 -10.58 9.08
C SER A 112 22.65 -11.68 10.14
N ALA A 113 23.57 -12.63 10.05
CA ALA A 113 23.67 -13.71 11.03
C ALA A 113 23.94 -13.17 12.46
N TYR A 114 24.82 -12.17 12.61
CA TYR A 114 24.99 -11.51 13.91
C TYR A 114 23.71 -10.84 14.41
N PHE A 115 22.91 -10.24 13.52
CA PHE A 115 21.63 -9.64 13.90
C PHE A 115 20.62 -10.70 14.39
N GLU A 116 20.52 -11.82 13.68
CA GLU A 116 19.66 -12.96 14.03
C GLU A 116 20.06 -13.60 15.37
N GLN A 117 21.36 -13.64 15.67
CA GLN A 117 21.91 -14.09 16.96
C GLN A 117 21.72 -13.07 18.10
N GLY A 118 21.09 -11.92 17.84
CA GLY A 118 20.92 -10.84 18.80
C GLY A 118 22.19 -10.03 19.07
N ASN A 119 23.30 -10.32 18.38
CA ASN A 119 24.57 -9.59 18.49
C ASN A 119 24.55 -8.31 17.62
N ARG A 120 23.64 -7.40 18.00
CA ARG A 120 23.35 -6.17 17.23
C ARG A 120 24.57 -5.25 17.11
N ASP A 121 25.46 -5.19 18.10
CA ASP A 121 26.61 -4.29 18.03
C ASP A 121 27.65 -4.78 17.02
N ARG A 122 27.92 -6.10 16.96
CA ARG A 122 28.79 -6.67 15.91
C ARG A 122 28.17 -6.54 14.52
N SER A 123 26.86 -6.80 14.40
CA SER A 123 26.13 -6.58 13.14
C SER A 123 26.27 -5.13 12.67
N ALA A 124 25.97 -4.15 13.53
CA ALA A 124 26.07 -2.73 13.19
C ALA A 124 27.49 -2.31 12.80
N ALA A 125 28.52 -2.81 13.49
CA ALA A 125 29.91 -2.54 13.16
C ALA A 125 30.28 -3.08 11.76
N LEU A 126 29.84 -4.30 11.44
CA LEU A 126 30.13 -4.91 10.15
C LEU A 126 29.36 -4.25 8.99
N LEU A 127 28.11 -3.84 9.21
CA LEU A 127 27.32 -3.07 8.23
C LEU A 127 27.98 -1.72 7.91
N LYS A 128 28.48 -1.01 8.93
CA LYS A 128 29.25 0.23 8.72
C LYS A 128 30.52 -0.03 7.91
N GLU A 129 31.21 -1.15 8.19
CA GLU A 129 32.37 -1.56 7.43
C GLU A 129 32.05 -1.86 5.94
N VAL A 130 30.86 -2.43 5.64
CA VAL A 130 30.39 -2.59 4.25
C VAL A 130 30.24 -1.23 3.57
N ILE A 131 29.56 -0.29 4.22
CA ILE A 131 29.30 1.06 3.69
C ILE A 131 30.60 1.81 3.41
N ASP A 132 31.56 1.76 4.34
CA ASP A 132 32.81 2.48 4.24
C ASP A 132 33.75 1.89 3.18
N ARG A 133 33.77 0.56 3.02
CA ARG A 133 34.66 -0.12 2.08
C ARG A 133 34.10 -0.27 0.68
N TYR A 134 32.78 -0.36 0.53
CA TYR A 134 32.12 -0.57 -0.76
C TYR A 134 31.09 0.53 -1.06
N PRO A 135 31.46 1.83 -0.97
CA PRO A 135 30.50 2.94 -1.01
C PRO A 135 29.77 3.10 -2.35
N LYS A 136 30.17 2.37 -3.39
CA LYS A 136 29.52 2.37 -4.72
C LYS A 136 28.80 1.05 -5.05
N SER A 137 28.84 0.07 -4.15
CA SER A 137 28.14 -1.21 -4.34
C SER A 137 26.64 -1.06 -4.09
N PRO A 138 25.76 -1.72 -4.86
CA PRO A 138 24.35 -1.87 -4.50
C PRO A 138 24.14 -2.44 -3.09
N THR A 139 25.03 -3.32 -2.60
CA THR A 139 24.95 -3.91 -1.25
C THR A 139 25.04 -2.85 -0.15
N THR A 140 25.65 -1.69 -0.43
CA THR A 140 25.72 -0.56 0.51
C THR A 140 24.33 -0.02 0.85
N SER A 141 23.41 0.02 -0.11
CA SER A 141 22.04 0.47 0.15
C SER A 141 21.29 -0.49 1.08
N ARG A 142 21.52 -1.80 0.90
CA ARG A 142 20.97 -2.86 1.77
C ARG A 142 21.57 -2.79 3.17
N ALA A 143 22.87 -2.55 3.28
CA ALA A 143 23.53 -2.36 4.57
C ALA A 143 22.98 -1.14 5.34
N MET A 144 22.70 -0.02 4.65
CA MET A 144 22.04 1.15 5.24
C MET A 144 20.63 0.81 5.74
N LEU A 145 19.85 0.06 4.95
CA LEU A 145 18.50 -0.33 5.33
C LEU A 145 18.49 -1.26 6.56
N MET A 146 19.42 -2.22 6.64
CA MET A 146 19.59 -3.08 7.82
C MET A 146 20.06 -2.31 9.05
N LEU A 147 20.94 -1.30 8.89
CA LEU A 147 21.28 -0.41 10.01
C LEU A 147 20.05 0.33 10.52
N ALA A 148 19.19 0.84 9.62
CA ALA A 148 17.94 1.44 10.04
C ALA A 148 17.11 0.43 10.85
N GLU A 149 16.86 -0.78 10.35
CA GLU A 149 16.10 -1.81 11.08
C GLU A 149 16.66 -2.09 12.48
N LEU A 150 17.98 -2.17 12.59
CA LEU A 150 18.67 -2.38 13.85
C LEU A 150 18.44 -1.24 14.84
N TYR A 151 18.56 0.02 14.39
CA TYR A 151 18.29 1.19 15.22
C TYR A 151 16.80 1.35 15.55
N GLY A 152 15.89 0.96 14.65
CA GLY A 152 14.46 0.87 14.91
C GLY A 152 14.13 -0.14 16.01
N ALA A 153 14.78 -1.32 15.99
CA ALA A 153 14.66 -2.33 17.05
C ALA A 153 15.23 -1.85 18.40
N LYS A 154 16.21 -0.94 18.38
CA LYS A 154 16.75 -0.26 19.57
C LYS A 154 15.92 0.96 20.02
N GLN A 155 14.84 1.30 19.30
CA GLN A 155 14.04 2.51 19.52
C GLN A 155 14.85 3.82 19.41
N ASP A 156 15.96 3.80 18.68
CA ASP A 156 16.75 5.00 18.38
C ASP A 156 16.21 5.64 17.08
N ALA A 157 15.16 6.45 17.23
CA ALA A 157 14.47 7.11 16.11
C ALA A 157 15.42 8.00 15.29
N LYS A 158 16.39 8.67 15.94
CA LYS A 158 17.33 9.58 15.26
C LYS A 158 18.23 8.80 14.32
N SER A 159 18.84 7.72 14.79
CA SER A 159 19.70 6.86 13.97
C SER A 159 18.89 6.11 12.90
N TYR A 160 17.68 5.65 13.24
CA TYR A 160 16.75 5.05 12.27
C TYR A 160 16.49 5.96 11.07
N VAL A 161 16.05 7.20 11.32
CA VAL A 161 15.80 8.19 10.27
C VAL A 161 17.07 8.53 9.50
N HIS A 162 18.20 8.71 10.20
CA HIS A 162 19.48 9.01 9.55
C HIS A 162 19.84 7.96 8.49
N TRP A 163 19.78 6.67 8.84
CA TRP A 163 20.14 5.60 7.91
C TRP A 163 19.13 5.42 6.78
N LEU A 164 17.84 5.59 7.05
CA LEU A 164 16.84 5.60 5.98
C LEU A 164 17.03 6.75 5.00
N LYS A 165 17.35 7.96 5.47
CA LYS A 165 17.63 9.10 4.58
C LYS A 165 18.83 8.83 3.68
N ARG A 166 19.93 8.33 4.26
CA ARG A 166 21.11 7.92 3.48
C ARG A 166 20.76 6.87 2.44
N CYS A 167 19.95 5.86 2.79
CA CYS A 167 19.49 4.85 1.85
C CYS A 167 18.60 5.44 0.73
N ALA A 168 17.69 6.35 1.08
CA ALA A 168 16.77 7.00 0.15
C ALA A 168 17.46 7.97 -0.84
N GLU A 169 18.60 8.54 -0.43
CA GLU A 169 19.46 9.42 -1.23
C GLU A 169 20.50 8.66 -2.07
N PHE A 170 20.72 7.37 -1.79
CA PHE A 170 21.74 6.57 -2.46
C PHE A 170 21.26 6.08 -3.83
N GLU A 171 22.07 6.30 -4.86
CA GLU A 171 21.71 6.00 -6.26
C GLU A 171 21.82 4.51 -6.61
N MET A 172 22.81 3.81 -6.06
CA MET A 172 23.09 2.41 -6.35
C MET A 172 22.22 1.51 -5.47
N THR A 173 21.03 1.16 -5.94
CA THR A 173 20.04 0.42 -5.13
C THR A 173 20.01 -1.05 -5.47
N GLU A 174 20.02 -1.92 -4.47
CA GLU A 174 19.71 -3.34 -4.63
C GLU A 174 18.20 -3.61 -4.61
N ASP A 175 17.73 -4.53 -5.46
CA ASP A 175 16.37 -5.07 -5.41
C ASP A 175 16.17 -5.83 -4.09
N THR A 176 15.04 -5.65 -3.41
CA THR A 176 14.83 -6.28 -2.11
C THR A 176 14.51 -7.76 -2.21
N ARG A 177 13.94 -8.22 -3.34
CA ARG A 177 13.60 -9.61 -3.69
C ARG A 177 13.04 -10.42 -2.52
N THR A 178 12.28 -9.79 -1.62
CA THR A 178 11.80 -10.46 -0.41
C THR A 178 10.78 -11.56 -0.74
N ASN A 179 10.17 -11.46 -1.92
CA ASN A 179 9.36 -12.51 -2.53
C ASN A 179 9.37 -12.32 -4.07
N LEU A 180 8.83 -13.30 -4.80
CA LEU A 180 8.75 -13.29 -6.28
C LEU A 180 7.99 -12.05 -6.84
N MET A 181 7.13 -11.44 -6.03
CA MET A 181 6.29 -10.29 -6.40
C MET A 181 6.89 -8.95 -5.95
N ASP A 182 7.97 -8.96 -5.16
CA ASP A 182 8.62 -7.79 -4.62
C ASP A 182 9.68 -7.30 -5.60
N THR A 183 9.33 -6.33 -6.43
CA THR A 183 10.31 -5.57 -7.23
C THR A 183 10.60 -4.20 -6.65
N ASP A 184 10.33 -3.99 -5.35
CA ASP A 184 10.90 -2.82 -4.72
C ASP A 184 12.42 -2.95 -4.67
N ASN A 185 13.05 -1.79 -4.54
CA ASN A 185 14.44 -1.70 -4.20
C ASN A 185 14.58 -1.07 -2.81
N THR A 186 15.75 -1.24 -2.24
CA THR A 186 16.14 -0.67 -0.94
C THR A 186 15.77 0.81 -0.78
N ARG A 187 15.93 1.63 -1.82
CA ARG A 187 15.53 3.06 -1.82
C ARG A 187 14.02 3.26 -1.72
N SER A 188 13.25 2.46 -2.46
CA SER A 188 11.79 2.45 -2.42
C SER A 188 11.27 2.12 -1.02
N VAL A 189 11.82 1.06 -0.42
CA VAL A 189 11.51 0.67 0.97
C VAL A 189 11.89 1.79 1.95
N ALA A 190 13.04 2.44 1.75
CA ALA A 190 13.46 3.56 2.60
C ALA A 190 12.48 4.74 2.53
N PHE A 191 11.98 5.10 1.34
CA PHE A 191 10.97 6.14 1.19
C PHE A 191 9.67 5.79 1.92
N GLN A 192 9.16 4.58 1.75
CA GLN A 192 7.95 4.12 2.44
C GLN A 192 8.11 4.19 3.96
N ARG A 193 9.25 3.72 4.48
CA ARG A 193 9.54 3.71 5.92
C ARG A 193 9.75 5.11 6.50
N LEU A 194 10.40 6.02 5.76
CA LEU A 194 10.51 7.43 6.16
C LEU A 194 9.14 8.09 6.19
N ALA A 195 8.33 7.87 5.15
CA ALA A 195 7.01 8.46 5.06
C ALA A 195 6.10 7.98 6.21
N ALA A 196 6.10 6.68 6.49
CA ALA A 196 5.37 6.09 7.60
C ALA A 196 5.87 6.61 8.97
N HIS A 197 7.19 6.75 9.15
CA HIS A 197 7.77 7.31 10.37
C HIS A 197 7.29 8.74 10.60
N TYR A 198 7.42 9.62 9.61
CA TYR A 198 6.98 11.00 9.74
C TYR A 198 5.46 11.13 9.92
N GLN A 199 4.68 10.22 9.32
CA GLN A 199 3.23 10.17 9.55
C GLN A 199 2.90 9.80 11.00
N ASN A 200 3.66 8.88 11.61
CA ASN A 200 3.53 8.52 13.03
C ASN A 200 3.95 9.66 13.97
N GLU A 201 5.02 10.39 13.61
CA GLU A 201 5.48 11.59 14.32
C GLU A 201 4.60 12.83 14.04
N ARG A 202 3.58 12.70 13.18
CA ARG A 202 2.67 13.78 12.75
C ARG A 202 3.33 14.93 12.01
N ASP A 203 4.52 14.71 11.45
CA ASP A 203 5.13 15.60 10.47
C ASP A 203 4.59 15.24 9.08
N TYR A 204 3.32 15.57 8.86
CA TYR A 204 2.60 15.21 7.63
C TYR A 204 3.20 15.85 6.39
N LEU A 205 3.89 16.99 6.52
CA LEU A 205 4.59 17.61 5.40
C LEU A 205 5.78 16.77 4.95
N GLN A 206 6.61 16.26 5.88
CA GLN A 206 7.70 15.35 5.53
C GLN A 206 7.17 14.00 5.05
N ALA A 207 6.14 13.45 5.70
CA ALA A 207 5.49 12.22 5.26
C ALA A 207 5.01 12.33 3.80
N PHE A 208 4.31 13.41 3.48
CA PHE A 208 3.84 13.70 2.13
C PHE A 208 5.00 13.79 1.13
N LYS A 209 6.10 14.49 1.47
CA LYS A 209 7.28 14.58 0.60
C LYS A 209 7.86 13.21 0.27
N TYR A 210 7.96 12.32 1.26
CA TYR A 210 8.50 10.98 1.04
C TYR A 210 7.53 10.04 0.30
N TRP A 211 6.23 10.09 0.58
CA TRP A 211 5.23 9.39 -0.24
C TRP A 211 5.23 9.89 -1.69
N ARG A 212 5.42 11.19 -1.90
CA ARG A 212 5.56 11.77 -3.23
C ARG A 212 6.87 11.38 -3.90
N ALA A 213 7.96 11.20 -3.17
CA ALA A 213 9.24 10.75 -3.72
C ALA A 213 9.27 9.24 -4.03
N TRP A 214 8.44 8.45 -3.34
CA TRP A 214 8.30 7.02 -3.59
C TRP A 214 7.82 6.75 -5.02
N SER A 215 8.57 5.93 -5.76
CA SER A 215 8.24 5.53 -7.13
C SER A 215 8.13 4.01 -7.18
N PRO A 216 6.96 3.43 -6.84
CA PRO A 216 6.80 1.98 -6.82
C PRO A 216 7.09 1.38 -8.19
N ARG A 217 7.62 0.16 -8.18
CA ARG A 217 7.87 -0.66 -9.36
C ARG A 217 7.33 -2.06 -9.09
N SER A 218 6.75 -2.67 -10.10
CA SER A 218 6.31 -4.06 -10.08
C SER A 218 6.27 -4.58 -11.51
N TRP A 219 6.72 -5.82 -11.72
CA TRP A 219 6.52 -6.52 -12.99
C TRP A 219 5.05 -6.94 -13.19
N CYS A 220 4.32 -7.13 -12.08
CA CYS A 220 2.89 -7.39 -12.07
C CYS A 220 2.11 -6.07 -12.13
N GLY A 221 1.35 -5.85 -13.22
CA GLY A 221 0.57 -4.63 -13.42
C GLY A 221 -0.44 -4.33 -12.31
N ASN A 222 -1.11 -5.38 -11.78
CA ASN A 222 -2.07 -5.21 -10.68
C ASN A 222 -1.39 -4.78 -9.38
N CYS A 223 -0.24 -5.37 -9.03
CA CYS A 223 0.53 -4.95 -7.86
C CYS A 223 1.08 -3.53 -8.01
N LEU A 224 1.53 -3.16 -9.23
CA LEU A 224 1.97 -1.79 -9.51
C LEU A 224 0.83 -0.79 -9.29
N MET A 225 -0.35 -1.10 -9.81
CA MET A 225 -1.55 -0.29 -9.64
C MET A 225 -1.92 -0.17 -8.15
N GLU A 226 -1.95 -1.27 -7.41
CA GLU A 226 -2.21 -1.26 -5.96
C GLU A 226 -1.19 -0.41 -5.19
N MET A 227 0.10 -0.51 -5.52
CA MET A 227 1.13 0.33 -4.90
C MET A 227 0.93 1.82 -5.21
N HIS A 228 0.55 2.16 -6.45
CA HIS A 228 0.18 3.53 -6.81
C HIS A 228 -1.05 4.03 -6.04
N GLU A 229 -2.06 3.18 -5.85
CA GLU A 229 -3.22 3.50 -5.02
C GLU A 229 -2.85 3.69 -3.56
N ILE A 230 -1.99 2.83 -2.99
CA ILE A 230 -1.46 2.98 -1.62
C ILE A 230 -0.75 4.33 -1.51
N ARG A 231 0.14 4.66 -2.45
CA ARG A 231 0.84 5.94 -2.48
C ARG A 231 -0.13 7.12 -2.49
N ALA A 232 -1.10 7.13 -3.40
CA ALA A 232 -2.07 8.21 -3.54
C ALA A 232 -2.94 8.35 -2.27
N ARG A 233 -3.38 7.22 -1.70
CA ARG A 233 -4.14 7.17 -0.45
C ARG A 233 -3.35 7.76 0.72
N ARG A 234 -2.08 7.34 0.89
CA ARG A 234 -1.20 7.85 1.95
C ARG A 234 -0.90 9.34 1.80
N MET A 235 -0.70 9.82 0.58
CA MET A 235 -0.58 11.25 0.30
C MET A 235 -1.87 12.01 0.69
N SER A 236 -3.04 11.47 0.32
CA SER A 236 -4.36 12.01 0.67
C SER A 236 -4.63 12.03 2.18
N GLU A 237 -4.09 11.07 2.93
CA GLU A 237 -4.14 11.05 4.40
C GLU A 237 -3.32 12.18 5.02
N CYS A 238 -2.19 12.58 4.41
CA CYS A 238 -1.33 13.64 4.94
C CYS A 238 -1.91 15.04 4.71
N ILE A 239 -2.53 15.27 3.55
CA ILE A 239 -2.97 16.58 3.07
C ILE A 239 -3.81 17.38 4.08
N PRO A 240 -4.86 16.81 4.72
CA PRO A 240 -5.67 17.57 5.66
C PRO A 240 -4.85 18.18 6.79
N HIS A 241 -3.76 17.51 7.20
CA HIS A 241 -2.92 17.86 8.34
C HIS A 241 -1.73 18.79 7.99
N ILE A 242 -1.66 19.29 6.76
CA ILE A 242 -0.63 20.26 6.37
C ILE A 242 -1.19 21.67 6.58
N ASP A 243 -0.57 22.42 7.50
CA ASP A 243 -1.00 23.80 7.82
C ASP A 243 -0.83 24.79 6.64
N ASP A 244 0.10 24.51 5.72
CA ASP A 244 0.24 25.26 4.48
C ASP A 244 -0.78 24.77 3.44
N HIS A 245 -1.99 25.32 3.55
CA HIS A 245 -3.11 24.98 2.68
C HIS A 245 -2.85 25.32 1.20
N ARG A 246 -1.99 26.31 0.89
CA ARG A 246 -1.60 26.62 -0.50
C ARG A 246 -0.74 25.51 -1.07
N PHE A 247 0.26 25.08 -0.31
CA PHE A 247 1.10 23.94 -0.68
C PHE A 247 0.25 22.66 -0.83
N ALA A 248 -0.70 22.43 0.07
CA ALA A 248 -1.62 21.30 -0.01
C ALA A 248 -2.46 21.33 -1.31
N VAL A 249 -3.07 22.47 -1.64
CA VAL A 249 -3.82 22.66 -2.89
C VAL A 249 -2.94 22.43 -4.12
N LYS A 250 -1.72 22.98 -4.14
CA LYS A 250 -0.77 22.77 -5.24
C LYS A 250 -0.48 21.30 -5.45
N CYS A 251 -0.14 20.60 -4.37
CA CYS A 251 0.16 19.17 -4.41
C CYS A 251 -1.02 18.35 -4.95
N VAL A 252 -2.23 18.64 -4.48
CA VAL A 252 -3.45 17.95 -4.91
C VAL A 252 -3.77 18.26 -6.38
N LEU A 253 -3.60 19.51 -6.83
CA LEU A 253 -3.81 19.89 -8.22
C LEU A 253 -2.82 19.21 -9.16
N GLU A 254 -1.54 19.20 -8.81
CA GLU A 254 -0.51 18.50 -9.57
C GLU A 254 -0.81 17.00 -9.70
N ASP A 255 -1.27 16.38 -8.61
CA ASP A 255 -1.67 14.97 -8.58
C ASP A 255 -2.90 14.73 -9.46
N ALA A 256 -3.97 15.52 -9.29
CA ALA A 256 -5.21 15.41 -10.06
C ALA A 256 -5.03 15.66 -11.58
N ILE A 257 -4.00 16.41 -11.98
CA ILE A 257 -3.65 16.61 -13.39
C ILE A 257 -2.83 15.43 -13.94
N ARG A 258 -1.92 14.87 -13.14
CA ARG A 258 -1.02 13.78 -13.57
C ARG A 258 -1.70 12.42 -13.51
N PHE A 259 -2.42 12.17 -12.43
CA PHE A 259 -3.07 10.92 -12.09
C PHE A 259 -4.57 11.20 -12.02
N ARG A 260 -5.33 10.52 -12.87
CA ARG A 260 -6.81 10.61 -12.89
C ARG A 260 -7.43 9.81 -11.74
N GLY A 261 -6.90 9.97 -10.53
CA GLY A 261 -7.40 9.32 -9.33
C GLY A 261 -8.37 10.22 -8.58
N ASP A 262 -9.46 9.62 -8.08
CA ASP A 262 -10.55 10.36 -7.43
C ASP A 262 -10.14 10.95 -6.07
N TYR A 263 -9.16 10.34 -5.38
CA TYR A 263 -8.74 10.76 -4.04
C TYR A 263 -8.23 12.19 -3.96
N GLY A 264 -7.38 12.61 -4.91
CA GLY A 264 -6.88 13.98 -4.96
C GLY A 264 -8.02 14.97 -5.20
N GLN A 265 -8.89 14.67 -6.15
CA GLN A 265 -9.97 15.55 -6.55
C GLN A 265 -11.00 15.76 -5.42
N GLN A 266 -11.38 14.70 -4.70
CA GLN A 266 -12.26 14.79 -3.52
C GLN A 266 -11.65 15.67 -2.42
N ARG A 267 -10.34 15.53 -2.15
CA ARG A 267 -9.64 16.36 -1.17
C ARG A 267 -9.58 17.82 -1.58
N LEU A 268 -9.40 18.10 -2.87
CA LEU A 268 -9.42 19.46 -3.38
C LEU A 268 -10.75 20.14 -3.08
N VAL A 269 -11.86 19.44 -3.34
CA VAL A 269 -13.21 19.95 -3.07
C VAL A 269 -13.41 20.22 -1.58
N ALA A 270 -12.97 19.30 -0.71
CA ALA A 270 -13.05 19.50 0.74
C ALA A 270 -12.26 20.72 1.22
N LEU A 271 -11.02 20.92 0.76
CA LEU A 271 -10.19 22.09 1.12
C LEU A 271 -10.88 23.41 0.74
N TYR A 272 -11.39 23.51 -0.49
CA TYR A 272 -12.09 24.72 -0.94
C TYR A 272 -13.47 24.89 -0.28
N ALA A 273 -14.14 23.81 0.09
CA ALA A 273 -15.38 23.87 0.85
C ALA A 273 -15.15 24.44 2.25
N ASP A 274 -14.13 23.95 2.95
CA ASP A 274 -13.76 24.42 4.30
C ASP A 274 -13.27 25.87 4.29
N ALA A 275 -12.65 26.33 3.20
CA ALA A 275 -12.23 27.72 3.02
C ALA A 275 -13.37 28.66 2.54
N ASP A 276 -14.55 28.11 2.26
CA ASP A 276 -15.65 28.82 1.60
C ASP A 276 -15.25 29.48 0.27
N GLN A 277 -14.49 28.75 -0.54
CA GLN A 277 -13.94 29.19 -1.83
C GLN A 277 -14.38 28.28 -3.01
N LEU A 278 -15.52 27.58 -2.91
CA LEU A 278 -16.00 26.68 -3.98
C LEU A 278 -16.14 27.37 -5.36
N LEU A 279 -16.45 28.67 -5.39
CA LEU A 279 -16.49 29.44 -6.63
C LEU A 279 -15.12 29.61 -7.28
N ASP A 280 -14.06 29.75 -6.49
CA ASP A 280 -12.69 29.79 -7.00
C ASP A 280 -12.30 28.41 -7.57
N LEU A 281 -12.68 27.31 -6.89
CA LEU A 281 -12.48 25.97 -7.43
C LEU A 281 -13.25 25.73 -8.73
N LEU A 282 -14.47 26.28 -8.85
CA LEU A 282 -15.26 26.19 -10.09
C LEU A 282 -14.56 26.91 -11.25
N ARG A 283 -13.94 28.06 -10.97
CA ARG A 283 -13.12 28.78 -11.96
C ARG A 283 -11.93 27.92 -12.40
N ILE A 284 -11.21 27.32 -11.44
CA ILE A 284 -10.08 26.41 -11.72
C ILE A 284 -10.52 25.21 -12.56
N ALA A 285 -11.67 24.59 -12.23
CA ALA A 285 -12.23 23.49 -13.01
C ALA A 285 -12.55 23.91 -14.45
N GLY A 286 -13.05 25.14 -14.65
CA GLY A 286 -13.25 25.71 -16.00
C GLY A 286 -11.94 25.92 -16.78
N GLU A 287 -10.87 26.34 -16.12
CA GLU A 287 -9.54 26.45 -16.75
C GLU A 287 -8.94 25.08 -17.10
N LEU A 288 -9.13 24.07 -16.22
CA LEU A 288 -8.75 22.68 -16.48
C LEU A 288 -9.49 22.11 -17.68
N ALA A 289 -10.81 22.32 -17.78
CA ALA A 289 -11.62 21.83 -18.90
C ALA A 289 -11.08 22.32 -20.26
N LYS A 290 -10.63 23.59 -20.32
CA LYS A 290 -10.02 24.16 -21.54
C LYS A 290 -8.71 23.46 -21.90
N ARG A 291 -7.83 23.22 -20.92
CA ARG A 291 -6.56 22.51 -21.14
C ARG A 291 -6.76 21.04 -21.53
N GLU A 292 -7.68 20.36 -20.89
CA GLU A 292 -8.04 18.97 -21.21
C GLU A 292 -8.59 18.87 -22.64
N LYS A 293 -9.45 19.82 -23.04
CA LYS A 293 -9.95 19.91 -24.41
C LYS A 293 -8.84 20.10 -25.43
N GLN A 294 -7.90 21.00 -25.17
CA GLN A 294 -6.74 21.23 -26.01
C GLN A 294 -5.87 19.96 -26.13
N THR A 295 -5.53 19.35 -25.00
CA THR A 295 -4.71 18.12 -24.95
C THR A 295 -5.36 16.98 -25.71
N ALA A 296 -6.68 16.82 -25.59
CA ALA A 296 -7.41 15.78 -26.30
C ALA A 296 -7.46 16.05 -27.82
N ALA A 297 -7.61 17.31 -28.25
CA ALA A 297 -7.52 17.67 -29.66
C ALA A 297 -6.13 17.36 -30.24
N GLU A 298 -5.06 17.70 -29.52
CA GLU A 298 -3.67 17.41 -29.90
C GLU A 298 -3.40 15.90 -30.01
N ARG A 299 -3.98 15.11 -29.10
CA ARG A 299 -3.79 13.65 -29.05
C ARG A 299 -4.85 12.85 -29.82
N LYS A 300 -5.81 13.51 -30.47
CA LYS A 300 -6.97 12.89 -31.14
C LYS A 300 -7.75 11.92 -30.22
N ILE A 301 -7.93 12.31 -28.96
CA ILE A 301 -8.66 11.54 -27.96
C ILE A 301 -10.11 12.03 -27.90
N GLU A 302 -11.07 11.11 -27.89
CA GLU A 302 -12.49 11.41 -27.69
C GLU A 302 -12.77 11.67 -26.20
N LEU A 303 -12.99 12.93 -25.82
CA LEU A 303 -13.20 13.35 -24.43
C LEU A 303 -14.47 12.78 -23.78
N ASP A 304 -15.49 12.49 -24.57
CA ASP A 304 -16.78 12.03 -24.05
C ASP A 304 -16.71 10.63 -23.46
N ARG A 305 -15.65 9.88 -23.77
CA ARG A 305 -15.38 8.56 -23.22
C ARG A 305 -14.51 8.60 -21.97
N ILE A 306 -14.12 9.78 -21.51
CA ILE A 306 -13.15 9.95 -20.44
C ILE A 306 -13.77 10.81 -19.34
N ASP A 307 -13.76 10.27 -18.13
CA ASP A 307 -13.96 11.05 -16.92
C ASP A 307 -12.75 11.98 -16.73
N THR A 308 -12.97 13.26 -17.02
CA THR A 308 -11.94 14.28 -16.91
C THR A 308 -11.94 14.88 -15.51
N THR A 309 -10.78 15.38 -15.08
CA THR A 309 -10.64 16.03 -13.76
C THR A 309 -11.58 17.22 -13.66
N SER A 310 -11.78 17.99 -14.75
CA SER A 310 -12.72 19.10 -14.73
C SER A 310 -14.18 18.66 -14.53
N LYS A 311 -14.61 17.58 -15.19
CA LYS A 311 -15.99 17.06 -15.08
C LYS A 311 -16.26 16.59 -13.66
N PHE A 312 -15.33 15.84 -13.06
CA PHE A 312 -15.45 15.43 -11.67
C PHE A 312 -15.57 16.66 -10.75
N LEU A 313 -14.66 17.63 -10.85
CA LEU A 313 -14.64 18.78 -9.96
C LEU A 313 -15.94 19.58 -10.04
N GLN A 314 -16.48 19.79 -11.24
CA GLN A 314 -17.78 20.45 -11.41
C GLN A 314 -18.91 19.71 -10.68
N GLY A 315 -18.99 18.39 -10.86
CA GLY A 315 -20.01 17.59 -10.19
C GLY A 315 -19.87 17.53 -8.66
N ALA A 316 -18.63 17.42 -8.18
CA ALA A 316 -18.31 17.43 -6.77
C ALA A 316 -18.62 18.79 -6.11
N ILE A 317 -18.39 19.90 -6.80
CA ILE A 317 -18.76 21.25 -6.32
C ILE A 317 -20.28 21.38 -6.19
N VAL A 318 -21.05 20.85 -7.15
CA VAL A 318 -22.52 20.82 -7.07
C VAL A 318 -22.96 20.02 -5.85
N ALA A 319 -22.43 18.81 -5.66
CA ALA A 319 -22.73 17.97 -4.50
C ALA A 319 -22.44 18.69 -3.16
N GLU A 320 -21.29 19.36 -3.08
CA GLU A 320 -20.87 20.06 -1.87
C GLU A 320 -21.70 21.33 -1.60
N THR A 321 -22.14 22.02 -2.66
CA THR A 321 -23.07 23.15 -2.55
C THR A 321 -24.41 22.68 -1.99
N LEU A 322 -24.95 21.58 -2.51
CA LEU A 322 -26.19 20.96 -2.02
C LEU A 322 -26.06 20.50 -0.57
N ARG A 323 -24.91 19.95 -0.18
CA ARG A 323 -24.61 19.60 1.21
C ARG A 323 -24.66 20.82 2.14
N LYS A 324 -24.01 21.91 1.76
CA LYS A 324 -23.99 23.16 2.54
C LYS A 324 -25.38 23.76 2.71
N SER A 325 -26.25 23.61 1.72
CA SER A 325 -27.65 24.06 1.79
C SER A 325 -28.62 23.04 2.40
N ASP A 326 -28.13 21.89 2.88
CA ASP A 326 -28.94 20.77 3.39
C ASP A 326 -30.04 20.31 2.39
N ASP A 327 -29.74 20.36 1.09
CA ASP A 327 -30.65 19.92 0.01
C ASP A 327 -30.45 18.43 -0.31
N VAL A 328 -31.02 17.60 0.57
CA VAL A 328 -31.02 16.14 0.44
C VAL A 328 -31.67 15.68 -0.87
N HIS A 329 -32.72 16.35 -1.35
CA HIS A 329 -33.39 15.98 -2.59
C HIS A 329 -32.53 16.26 -3.81
N GLY A 330 -31.82 17.39 -3.82
CA GLY A 330 -30.80 17.69 -4.82
C GLY A 330 -29.70 16.62 -4.85
N LEU A 331 -29.17 16.21 -3.69
CA LEU A 331 -28.16 15.14 -3.60
C LEU A 331 -28.67 13.81 -4.17
N VAL A 332 -29.90 13.42 -3.82
CA VAL A 332 -30.56 12.23 -4.39
C VAL A 332 -30.68 12.33 -5.91
N ARG A 333 -31.02 13.51 -6.46
CA ARG A 333 -31.09 13.72 -7.91
C ARG A 333 -29.73 13.53 -8.58
N VAL A 334 -28.64 13.96 -7.94
CA VAL A 334 -27.27 13.73 -8.47
C VAL A 334 -26.96 12.24 -8.60
N LEU A 335 -27.41 11.39 -7.66
CA LEU A 335 -27.22 9.93 -7.77
C LEU A 335 -28.00 9.32 -8.94
N ALA A 336 -29.23 9.81 -9.20
CA ALA A 336 -30.07 9.33 -10.28
C ALA A 336 -29.63 9.83 -11.67
N ASP A 337 -28.96 10.98 -11.74
CA ASP A 337 -28.57 11.60 -13.00
C ASP A 337 -27.36 10.88 -13.64
N LYS A 338 -27.50 10.47 -14.91
CA LYS A 338 -26.50 9.71 -15.66
C LYS A 338 -25.34 10.58 -16.16
N SER A 339 -25.46 11.90 -16.10
CA SER A 339 -24.41 12.84 -16.52
C SER A 339 -23.27 12.95 -15.51
N PHE A 340 -23.49 12.56 -14.24
CA PHE A 340 -22.44 12.53 -13.23
C PHE A 340 -21.66 11.22 -13.27
N SER A 341 -20.34 11.33 -13.16
CA SER A 341 -19.44 10.17 -13.10
C SER A 341 -19.67 9.33 -11.84
N ALA A 342 -19.22 8.07 -11.88
CA ALA A 342 -19.27 7.18 -10.72
C ALA A 342 -18.58 7.78 -9.49
N ALA A 343 -17.42 8.43 -9.67
CA ALA A 343 -16.67 9.08 -8.61
C ALA A 343 -17.43 10.23 -7.92
N VAL A 344 -18.19 11.04 -8.67
CA VAL A 344 -19.06 12.08 -8.08
C VAL A 344 -20.18 11.42 -7.28
N LYS A 345 -20.76 10.33 -7.78
CA LYS A 345 -21.80 9.58 -7.07
C LYS A 345 -21.28 8.97 -5.77
N GLU A 346 -20.06 8.43 -5.76
CA GLU A 346 -19.37 7.96 -4.55
C GLU A 346 -19.23 9.07 -3.51
N GLN A 347 -18.85 10.28 -3.93
CA GLN A 347 -18.79 11.43 -3.03
C GLN A 347 -20.17 11.79 -2.47
N VAL A 348 -21.21 11.81 -3.30
CA VAL A 348 -22.58 12.06 -2.85
C VAL A 348 -23.06 10.99 -1.88
N VAL A 349 -22.73 9.72 -2.12
CA VAL A 349 -22.98 8.61 -1.20
C VAL A 349 -22.31 8.88 0.16
N ALA A 350 -21.04 9.30 0.17
CA ALA A 350 -20.32 9.62 1.40
C ALA A 350 -20.93 10.81 2.14
N ILE A 351 -21.43 11.82 1.43
CA ILE A 351 -22.16 12.97 2.01
C ILE A 351 -23.47 12.51 2.65
N LEU A 352 -24.29 11.75 1.91
CA LEU A 352 -25.57 11.25 2.39
C LEU A 352 -25.41 10.29 3.58
N ALA A 353 -24.31 9.53 3.62
CA ALA A 353 -23.98 8.66 4.74
C ALA A 353 -23.85 9.41 6.08
N GLN A 354 -23.61 10.72 6.06
CA GLN A 354 -23.45 11.53 7.26
C GLN A 354 -24.76 12.17 7.75
N GLY A 355 -25.85 12.14 6.96
CA GLY A 355 -27.04 12.96 7.20
C GLY A 355 -28.15 12.34 8.06
N GLY A 356 -27.85 11.31 8.86
CA GLY A 356 -28.79 10.71 9.82
C GLY A 356 -30.10 10.19 9.19
N ASP A 357 -31.18 10.16 9.99
CA ASP A 357 -32.47 9.52 9.63
C ASP A 357 -33.23 10.26 8.52
N ARG A 358 -33.13 11.60 8.45
CA ARG A 358 -33.77 12.39 7.39
C ARG A 358 -33.24 11.99 6.03
N VAL A 359 -31.92 11.80 5.92
CA VAL A 359 -31.31 11.32 4.68
C VAL A 359 -31.72 9.89 4.38
N ALA A 360 -31.75 9.01 5.39
CA ALA A 360 -32.20 7.63 5.21
C ALA A 360 -33.60 7.56 4.57
N LEU A 361 -34.55 8.36 5.06
CA LEU A 361 -35.90 8.42 4.51
C LEU A 361 -35.92 8.93 3.05
N ALA A 362 -35.18 9.99 2.75
CA ALA A 362 -35.12 10.53 1.40
C ALA A 362 -34.52 9.53 0.40
N VAL A 363 -33.47 8.80 0.81
CA VAL A 363 -32.85 7.75 0.00
C VAL A 363 -33.81 6.57 -0.19
N GLU A 364 -34.54 6.16 0.85
CA GLU A 364 -35.58 5.11 0.74
C GLU A 364 -36.65 5.51 -0.30
N MET A 365 -37.17 6.74 -0.22
CA MET A 365 -38.16 7.25 -1.18
C MET A 365 -37.62 7.29 -2.61
N ALA A 366 -36.35 7.64 -2.78
CA ALA A 366 -35.68 7.66 -4.07
C ALA A 366 -35.56 6.25 -4.67
N MET A 367 -35.14 5.27 -3.87
CA MET A 367 -34.94 3.89 -4.32
C MET A 367 -36.21 3.27 -4.90
N ARG A 368 -37.37 3.60 -4.32
CA ARG A 368 -38.69 3.16 -4.82
C ARG A 368 -39.03 3.71 -6.21
N ARG A 369 -38.45 4.84 -6.60
CA ARG A 369 -38.72 5.53 -7.89
C ARG A 369 -37.62 5.30 -8.93
N SER A 370 -36.43 4.89 -8.49
CA SER A 370 -35.26 4.70 -9.34
C SER A 370 -35.27 3.39 -10.13
N GLN A 371 -34.58 3.41 -11.27
CA GLN A 371 -34.31 2.20 -12.07
C GLN A 371 -33.30 1.28 -11.35
N ALA A 372 -33.29 -0.01 -11.69
CA ALA A 372 -32.42 -1.00 -11.04
C ALA A 372 -30.93 -0.61 -11.00
N ALA A 373 -30.41 0.00 -12.08
CA ALA A 373 -29.02 0.45 -12.15
C ALA A 373 -28.69 1.61 -11.20
N GLU A 374 -29.65 2.47 -10.89
CA GLU A 374 -29.48 3.63 -10.00
C GLU A 374 -29.59 3.23 -8.52
N ARG A 375 -30.38 2.18 -8.23
CA ARG A 375 -30.61 1.68 -6.87
C ARG A 375 -29.32 1.24 -6.18
N GLN A 376 -28.29 0.82 -6.92
CA GLN A 376 -27.03 0.39 -6.32
C GLN A 376 -26.33 1.54 -5.58
N TRP A 377 -26.28 2.74 -6.16
CA TRP A 377 -25.65 3.90 -5.52
C TRP A 377 -26.42 4.33 -4.27
N LEU A 378 -27.75 4.34 -4.35
CA LEU A 378 -28.61 4.65 -3.21
C LEU A 378 -28.46 3.61 -2.09
N LEU A 379 -28.33 2.32 -2.44
CA LEU A 379 -28.06 1.25 -1.49
C LEU A 379 -26.70 1.45 -0.80
N ASN A 380 -25.65 1.82 -1.55
CA ASN A 380 -24.34 2.14 -0.98
C ASN A 380 -24.41 3.30 0.03
N ALA A 381 -25.19 4.35 -0.25
CA ALA A 381 -25.41 5.47 0.67
C ALA A 381 -26.04 5.03 2.00
N LEU A 382 -27.09 4.21 1.95
CA LEU A 382 -27.72 3.68 3.15
C LEU A 382 -26.77 2.75 3.92
N ALA A 383 -26.09 1.85 3.20
CA ALA A 383 -25.15 0.90 3.78
C ALA A 383 -24.03 1.58 4.55
N ALA A 384 -23.52 2.71 4.04
CA ALA A 384 -22.47 3.50 4.68
C ALA A 384 -22.95 4.39 5.83
N ASN A 385 -24.25 4.69 5.93
CA ASN A 385 -24.78 5.61 6.94
C ASN A 385 -24.94 4.93 8.32
N PRO A 386 -24.22 5.35 9.38
CA PRO A 386 -24.22 4.62 10.64
C PRO A 386 -25.51 4.74 11.47
N SER A 387 -26.45 5.62 11.11
CA SER A 387 -27.69 5.85 11.87
C SER A 387 -28.62 4.61 11.93
N ASP A 388 -29.40 4.53 13.01
CA ASP A 388 -30.45 3.52 13.15
C ASP A 388 -31.52 3.66 12.07
N GLY A 389 -31.91 4.88 11.68
CA GLY A 389 -32.88 5.08 10.60
C GLY A 389 -32.37 4.59 9.23
N ALA A 390 -31.07 4.68 8.96
CA ALA A 390 -30.49 4.07 7.77
C ALA A 390 -30.53 2.54 7.81
N PHE A 391 -30.27 1.94 8.98
CA PHE A 391 -30.44 0.50 9.15
C PHE A 391 -31.91 0.08 8.97
N ASP A 392 -32.86 0.80 9.55
CA ASP A 392 -34.28 0.51 9.41
C ASP A 392 -34.75 0.66 7.95
N ALA A 393 -34.24 1.65 7.22
CA ALA A 393 -34.48 1.79 5.79
C ALA A 393 -33.93 0.58 5.00
N LEU A 394 -32.69 0.13 5.30
CA LEU A 394 -32.12 -1.09 4.68
C LEU A 394 -32.98 -2.33 4.95
N VAL A 395 -33.48 -2.49 6.19
CA VAL A 395 -34.35 -3.62 6.56
C VAL A 395 -35.65 -3.57 5.76
N LYS A 396 -36.32 -2.42 5.70
CA LYS A 396 -37.56 -2.24 4.92
C LYS A 396 -37.36 -2.54 3.45
N ILE A 397 -36.26 -2.04 2.88
CA ILE A 397 -35.88 -2.29 1.48
C ILE A 397 -35.64 -3.78 1.26
N ALA A 398 -34.90 -4.43 2.15
CA ALA A 398 -34.58 -5.85 2.04
C ALA A 398 -35.79 -6.76 2.20
N GLN A 399 -36.85 -6.30 2.86
CA GLN A 399 -38.12 -7.01 3.01
C GLN A 399 -39.14 -6.68 1.91
N SER A 400 -38.83 -5.75 1.02
CA SER A 400 -39.73 -5.31 -0.05
C SER A 400 -39.52 -6.06 -1.36
N ASP A 401 -40.44 -5.94 -2.32
CA ASP A 401 -40.29 -6.53 -3.65
C ASP A 401 -39.41 -5.70 -4.60
N ILE A 402 -38.65 -4.73 -4.08
CA ILE A 402 -37.73 -3.92 -4.89
C ILE A 402 -36.61 -4.82 -5.42
N GLU A 403 -36.51 -4.93 -6.73
CA GLU A 403 -35.44 -5.68 -7.39
C GLU A 403 -34.08 -4.98 -7.29
N PHE A 404 -33.03 -5.77 -7.06
CA PHE A 404 -31.64 -5.35 -7.03
C PHE A 404 -30.81 -6.20 -7.97
N ALA A 405 -29.91 -5.58 -8.74
CA ALA A 405 -28.94 -6.31 -9.55
C ALA A 405 -27.99 -7.16 -8.69
N LEU A 406 -27.67 -6.70 -7.48
CA LEU A 406 -26.70 -7.34 -6.58
C LEU A 406 -27.32 -7.62 -5.20
N ASN A 407 -28.28 -8.55 -5.14
CA ASN A 407 -28.91 -9.00 -3.90
C ASN A 407 -27.89 -9.39 -2.80
N TRP A 408 -26.73 -9.93 -3.16
CA TRP A 408 -25.66 -10.26 -2.21
C TRP A 408 -25.09 -9.04 -1.48
N TYR A 409 -25.01 -7.88 -2.13
CA TYR A 409 -24.46 -6.66 -1.54
C TYR A 409 -25.39 -6.10 -0.46
N LEU A 410 -26.70 -6.15 -0.68
CA LEU A 410 -27.71 -5.77 0.31
C LEU A 410 -27.59 -6.64 1.58
N VAL A 411 -27.52 -7.95 1.41
CA VAL A 411 -27.40 -8.91 2.51
C VAL A 411 -26.07 -8.72 3.27
N ASP A 412 -24.96 -8.55 2.56
CA ASP A 412 -23.65 -8.27 3.16
C ASP A 412 -23.65 -6.95 3.96
N SER A 413 -24.27 -5.91 3.43
CA SER A 413 -24.41 -4.61 4.10
C SER A 413 -25.23 -4.70 5.39
N LEU A 414 -26.27 -5.53 5.41
CA LEU A 414 -27.02 -5.82 6.64
C LEU A 414 -26.16 -6.57 7.66
N ALA A 415 -25.46 -7.63 7.25
CA ALA A 415 -24.62 -8.42 8.16
C ALA A 415 -23.52 -7.60 8.85
N LYS A 416 -22.96 -6.60 8.16
CA LYS A 416 -21.97 -5.65 8.71
C LYS A 416 -22.51 -4.81 9.89
N ARG A 417 -23.83 -4.82 10.15
CA ARG A 417 -24.48 -4.15 11.29
C ARG A 417 -24.54 -5.01 12.55
N GLY A 418 -23.68 -6.03 12.65
CA GLY A 418 -23.56 -6.89 13.81
C GLY A 418 -24.75 -7.82 13.98
N GLU A 419 -25.08 -8.16 15.24
CA GLU A 419 -26.09 -9.18 15.56
C GLU A 419 -27.49 -8.83 15.03
N ARG A 420 -27.92 -7.57 15.16
CA ARG A 420 -29.20 -7.09 14.62
C ARG A 420 -29.28 -7.32 13.10
N GLY A 421 -28.18 -7.02 12.41
CA GLY A 421 -28.04 -7.23 10.98
C GLY A 421 -28.13 -8.69 10.57
N LEU A 422 -27.40 -9.57 11.28
CA LEU A 422 -27.42 -11.01 11.06
C LEU A 422 -28.81 -11.62 11.29
N GLU A 423 -29.56 -11.14 12.28
CA GLU A 423 -30.93 -11.61 12.53
C GLU A 423 -31.88 -11.23 11.39
N THR A 424 -31.71 -10.05 10.80
CA THR A 424 -32.42 -9.70 9.56
C THR A 424 -32.01 -10.62 8.41
N VAL A 425 -30.72 -10.88 8.23
CA VAL A 425 -30.22 -11.79 7.18
C VAL A 425 -30.81 -13.20 7.31
N LYS A 426 -30.94 -13.74 8.53
CA LYS A 426 -31.63 -15.03 8.75
C LYS A 426 -33.07 -15.00 8.27
N ARG A 427 -33.83 -13.94 8.58
CA ARG A 427 -35.21 -13.77 8.11
C ARG A 427 -35.31 -13.70 6.59
N LEU A 428 -34.30 -13.16 5.92
CA LEU A 428 -34.25 -13.10 4.46
C LEU A 428 -34.04 -14.47 3.79
N THR A 429 -33.64 -15.53 4.51
CA THR A 429 -33.46 -16.87 3.92
C THR A 429 -34.75 -17.49 3.38
N THR A 430 -35.90 -16.99 3.82
CA THR A 430 -37.24 -17.39 3.36
C THR A 430 -37.95 -16.28 2.57
N HIS A 431 -37.20 -15.31 2.04
CA HIS A 431 -37.76 -14.19 1.27
C HIS A 431 -38.41 -14.68 -0.04
N ALA A 432 -39.47 -13.99 -0.50
CA ALA A 432 -40.21 -14.36 -1.72
C ALA A 432 -39.34 -14.28 -2.99
N ASP A 433 -38.47 -13.26 -3.09
CA ASP A 433 -37.40 -13.21 -4.09
C ASP A 433 -36.36 -14.34 -3.84
N PRO A 434 -36.26 -15.34 -4.74
CA PRO A 434 -35.37 -16.48 -4.58
C PRO A 434 -33.88 -16.09 -4.65
N GLN A 435 -33.52 -15.03 -5.38
CA GLN A 435 -32.13 -14.57 -5.46
C GLN A 435 -31.68 -13.96 -4.13
N ARG A 436 -32.56 -13.20 -3.48
CA ARG A 436 -32.31 -12.65 -2.14
C ARG A 436 -32.22 -13.73 -1.08
N ALA A 437 -33.15 -14.69 -1.10
CA ALA A 437 -33.12 -15.84 -0.20
C ALA A 437 -31.85 -16.68 -0.37
N LYS A 438 -31.42 -16.90 -1.61
CA LYS A 438 -30.15 -17.57 -1.91
C LYS A 438 -28.95 -16.79 -1.37
N ALA A 439 -28.87 -15.48 -1.64
CA ALA A 439 -27.78 -14.64 -1.15
C ALA A 439 -27.65 -14.64 0.38
N ALA A 440 -28.78 -14.61 1.10
CA ALA A 440 -28.83 -14.72 2.56
C ALA A 440 -28.27 -16.06 3.07
N ARG A 441 -28.70 -17.18 2.46
CA ARG A 441 -28.19 -18.52 2.80
C ARG A 441 -26.70 -18.67 2.53
N ASP A 442 -26.24 -18.20 1.37
CA ASP A 442 -24.84 -18.26 0.96
C ASP A 442 -23.94 -17.46 1.94
N LEU A 443 -24.37 -16.27 2.38
CA LEU A 443 -23.62 -15.46 3.36
C LEU A 443 -23.54 -16.13 4.73
N LEU A 444 -24.65 -16.66 5.24
CA LEU A 444 -24.66 -17.36 6.53
C LEU A 444 -23.74 -18.59 6.52
N ALA A 445 -23.79 -19.39 5.44
CA ALA A 445 -22.90 -20.53 5.27
C ALA A 445 -21.41 -20.12 5.27
N ARG A 446 -21.06 -18.98 4.65
CA ARG A 446 -19.69 -18.44 4.69
C ARG A 446 -19.26 -18.03 6.10
N ILE A 447 -20.15 -17.37 6.86
CA ILE A 447 -19.88 -16.96 8.24
C ILE A 447 -19.65 -18.19 9.13
N ASP A 448 -20.47 -19.23 8.99
CA ASP A 448 -20.33 -20.46 9.77
C ASP A 448 -19.07 -21.24 9.39
N ALA A 449 -18.71 -21.27 8.10
CA ALA A 449 -17.45 -21.85 7.65
C ALA A 449 -16.22 -21.12 8.22
N ALA A 450 -16.27 -19.78 8.31
CA ALA A 450 -15.20 -18.98 8.90
C ALA A 450 -15.04 -19.23 10.41
N LYS A 451 -16.15 -19.42 11.14
CA LYS A 451 -16.13 -19.80 12.57
C LYS A 451 -15.47 -21.17 12.78
N ASN A 452 -15.68 -22.10 11.86
CA ASN A 452 -15.12 -23.45 11.94
C ASN A 452 -13.67 -23.54 11.44
N ASN A 453 -13.12 -22.48 10.82
CA ASN A 453 -11.74 -22.44 10.35
C ASN A 453 -11.10 -21.05 10.49
N PRO A 454 -10.77 -20.63 11.73
CA PRO A 454 -10.26 -19.28 11.99
C PRO A 454 -8.89 -19.00 11.37
N ALA A 455 -8.07 -20.03 11.14
CA ALA A 455 -6.75 -19.91 10.52
C ALA A 455 -6.82 -19.44 9.07
N ARG A 456 -7.83 -19.91 8.32
CA ARG A 456 -8.05 -19.49 6.93
C ARG A 456 -8.57 -18.05 6.84
N ASP A 457 -9.42 -17.63 7.78
CA ASP A 457 -9.94 -16.26 7.82
C ASP A 457 -8.82 -15.26 8.18
N ALA A 458 -7.96 -15.61 9.15
CA ALA A 458 -6.82 -14.78 9.53
C ALA A 458 -5.84 -14.54 8.37
N ALA A 459 -5.66 -15.51 7.47
CA ALA A 459 -4.80 -15.37 6.28
C ALA A 459 -5.44 -14.55 5.13
N GLN A 460 -6.76 -14.36 5.15
CA GLN A 460 -7.50 -13.62 4.13
C GLN A 460 -7.86 -12.19 4.56
N ARG A 461 -7.70 -11.85 5.84
CA ARG A 461 -7.89 -10.47 6.30
C ARG A 461 -6.75 -9.59 5.79
N PRO A 462 -7.05 -8.49 5.05
CA PRO A 462 -6.02 -7.55 4.65
C PRO A 462 -5.32 -6.98 5.89
N VAL A 463 -3.98 -6.88 5.82
CA VAL A 463 -3.09 -6.37 6.89
C VAL A 463 -3.44 -4.93 7.35
N ALA A 464 -4.37 -4.26 6.66
CA ALA A 464 -4.84 -2.91 6.92
C ALA A 464 -5.57 -2.72 8.27
N ASP A 465 -5.97 -3.80 8.96
CA ASP A 465 -6.67 -3.73 10.26
C ASP A 465 -5.73 -3.73 11.49
N ALA A 466 -4.46 -3.33 11.33
CA ALA A 466 -3.62 -2.98 12.47
C ALA A 466 -4.36 -1.98 13.37
N ALA A 467 -4.40 -2.27 14.68
CA ALA A 467 -5.23 -1.59 15.68
C ALA A 467 -5.34 -0.08 15.42
N LYS A 468 -6.56 0.40 15.13
CA LYS A 468 -6.82 1.83 15.00
C LYS A 468 -6.29 2.53 16.25
N PRO A 469 -5.45 3.57 16.12
CA PRO A 469 -4.94 4.29 17.27
C PRO A 469 -6.10 4.77 18.13
N ASP A 470 -5.91 4.71 19.45
CA ASP A 470 -6.87 5.19 20.44
C ASP A 470 -7.42 6.56 20.00
N PRO A 471 -8.75 6.75 19.86
CA PRO A 471 -9.33 8.03 19.50
C PRO A 471 -8.83 9.20 20.36
N ALA A 472 -8.53 8.96 21.64
CA ALA A 472 -7.98 9.97 22.55
C ALA A 472 -6.54 10.39 22.18
N SER A 473 -5.83 9.55 21.44
CA SER A 473 -4.53 9.86 20.89
C SER A 473 -4.62 10.61 19.55
N GLN A 474 -5.78 10.78 18.94
CA GLN A 474 -5.86 11.47 17.65
C GLN A 474 -5.49 12.96 17.81
N PRO A 475 -4.62 13.51 16.95
CA PRO A 475 -4.31 14.93 17.00
C PRO A 475 -5.58 15.77 16.87
N LYS A 476 -5.59 16.93 17.54
CA LYS A 476 -6.60 17.95 17.27
C LYS A 476 -6.63 18.19 15.76
N PRO A 477 -7.83 18.21 15.14
CA PRO A 477 -7.93 18.48 13.72
C PRO A 477 -7.21 19.80 13.40
N PRO A 478 -6.49 19.86 12.27
CA PRO A 478 -5.78 21.04 11.83
C PRO A 478 -6.72 22.22 11.69
N ALA A 479 -6.18 23.44 11.80
CA ALA A 479 -7.00 24.64 11.62
C ALA A 479 -7.57 24.65 10.20
N LYS A 480 -8.88 24.91 10.09
CA LYS A 480 -9.52 25.08 8.78
C LYS A 480 -8.81 26.18 7.99
N PRO A 481 -8.67 26.04 6.66
CA PRO A 481 -8.14 27.12 5.83
C PRO A 481 -8.95 28.39 6.04
N VAL A 482 -8.26 29.52 6.13
CA VAL A 482 -8.90 30.83 6.26
C VAL A 482 -9.54 31.21 4.94
N HIS A 483 -10.72 31.83 4.98
CA HIS A 483 -11.40 32.32 3.78
C HIS A 483 -10.48 33.22 2.95
N GLY A 484 -10.39 32.94 1.64
CA GLY A 484 -9.54 33.68 0.70
C GLY A 484 -8.05 33.29 0.71
N SER A 485 -7.64 32.31 1.52
CA SER A 485 -6.24 31.88 1.59
C SER A 485 -5.82 30.98 0.43
N LEU A 486 -6.76 30.29 -0.21
CA LEU A 486 -6.48 29.35 -1.29
C LEU A 486 -6.33 30.03 -2.66
N PRO A 487 -5.62 29.40 -3.61
CA PRO A 487 -5.49 29.88 -4.99
C PRO A 487 -6.83 30.17 -5.66
N LYS A 488 -6.86 31.21 -6.51
CA LYS A 488 -8.09 31.64 -7.21
C LYS A 488 -8.14 31.24 -8.68
N THR A 489 -6.98 30.85 -9.23
CA THR A 489 -6.78 30.46 -10.63
C THR A 489 -5.92 29.20 -10.69
N LEU A 490 -5.96 28.49 -11.82
CA LEU A 490 -5.12 27.29 -12.00
C LEU A 490 -3.64 27.68 -12.03
N ALA A 491 -3.31 28.85 -12.57
CA ALA A 491 -1.95 29.36 -12.59
C ALA A 491 -1.42 29.60 -11.17
N ASP A 492 -2.22 30.21 -10.29
CA ASP A 492 -1.85 30.42 -8.89
C ASP A 492 -1.71 29.10 -8.14
N GLY A 493 -2.58 28.13 -8.45
CA GLY A 493 -2.54 26.81 -7.81
C GLY A 493 -1.33 25.96 -8.22
N LEU A 494 -0.72 26.24 -9.37
CA LEU A 494 0.46 25.51 -9.85
C LEU A 494 1.79 26.20 -9.57
N ARG A 495 1.78 27.49 -9.20
CA ARG A 495 2.96 28.22 -8.71
C ARG A 495 3.30 27.77 -7.30
#